data_AF-A0A401XI22-F1
#
_entry.id   AF-A0A401XI22-F1
#
_cell.length_a   1.000
_cell.length_b   1.000
_cell.length_c   1.000
_cell.angle_alpha   90.00
_cell.angle_beta   90.00
_cell.angle_gamma   90.00
#
_symmetry.space_group_name_H-M   'P 1'
#
loop_
_entity.id
_entity.type
_entity.pdbx_description
1 polymer ?
#
loop_
_entity_poly.entity_id
_entity_poly.type
_entity_poly.pdbx_seq_one_letter_code
_entity_poly.pdbx_strand_id
1 'polypeptide(L)'
;MSELIGQVPQSEIDAWKAKYGKVIGVKVENHIAYLRPPDRKIISYASQAGKDPIKFNEILLNNCWLGGSEAIRQDDSLFLSASSVLSELIQIKEAELINF
;
A
#
# COMPACT_ATOMS: atom_id res chain seq x y z
N MET A 1 -14.61 19.45 -9.63
CA MET A 1 -14.00 18.36 -8.83
C MET A 1 -12.75 17.96 -9.56
N SER A 2 -11.57 18.19 -8.98
CA SER A 2 -10.29 17.89 -9.64
C SER A 2 -10.16 16.36 -9.78
N GLU A 3 -10.09 15.86 -11.01
CA GLU A 3 -9.83 14.45 -11.28
C GLU A 3 -8.44 14.09 -10.75
N LEU A 4 -8.33 12.96 -10.04
CA LEU A 4 -7.04 12.47 -9.56
C LEU A 4 -6.36 11.69 -10.68
N ILE A 5 -5.07 11.95 -10.88
CA ILE A 5 -4.23 11.19 -11.80
C ILE A 5 -4.11 9.77 -11.26
N GLY A 6 -4.47 8.79 -12.10
CA GLY A 6 -4.49 7.37 -11.71
C GLY A 6 -5.81 6.91 -11.09
N GLN A 7 -6.86 7.72 -11.07
CA GLN A 7 -8.16 7.28 -10.60
C GLN A 7 -8.70 6.15 -11.48
N VAL A 8 -9.13 5.05 -10.86
CA VAL A 8 -9.75 3.90 -11.54
C VAL A 8 -11.27 3.88 -11.30
N PRO A 9 -12.06 3.23 -12.18
CA PRO A 9 -13.50 3.11 -11.98
C PRO A 9 -13.83 2.30 -10.71
N GLN A 10 -14.97 2.59 -10.10
CA GLN A 10 -15.42 1.93 -8.87
C GLN A 10 -15.52 0.40 -9.03
N SER A 11 -15.90 -0.08 -10.22
CA SER A 11 -15.97 -1.50 -10.54
C SER A 11 -14.64 -2.23 -10.39
N GLU A 12 -13.52 -1.56 -10.69
CA GLU A 12 -12.18 -2.15 -10.55
C GLU A 12 -11.78 -2.23 -9.07
N ILE A 13 -12.09 -1.17 -8.31
CA ILE A 13 -11.92 -1.16 -6.84
C ILE A 13 -12.72 -2.28 -6.19
N ASP A 14 -13.96 -2.51 -6.64
CA ASP A 14 -14.83 -3.54 -6.09
C ASP A 14 -14.34 -4.95 -6.44
N ALA A 15 -13.80 -5.16 -7.64
CA ALA A 15 -13.14 -6.41 -8.02
C ALA A 15 -11.92 -6.70 -7.13
N TRP A 16 -11.09 -5.70 -6.83
CA TRP A 16 -9.97 -5.85 -5.90
C TRP A 16 -10.42 -6.11 -4.47
N LYS A 17 -11.46 -5.42 -3.98
CA LYS A 17 -12.04 -5.69 -2.66
C LYS A 17 -12.57 -7.13 -2.57
N ALA A 18 -13.21 -7.64 -3.62
CA ALA A 18 -13.68 -9.02 -3.65
C ALA A 18 -12.52 -10.02 -3.56
N LYS A 19 -11.37 -9.72 -4.18
CA LYS A 19 -10.19 -10.60 -4.21
C LYS A 19 -9.31 -10.51 -2.97
N TYR A 20 -9.12 -9.32 -2.43
CA TYR A 20 -8.14 -9.03 -1.37
C TYR A 20 -8.79 -8.58 -0.05
N GLY A 21 -10.11 -8.48 0.01
CA GLY A 21 -10.90 -8.05 1.17
C GLY A 21 -10.91 -6.54 1.40
N LYS A 22 -9.78 -5.87 1.17
CA LYS A 22 -9.64 -4.42 1.38
C LYS A 22 -8.73 -3.80 0.31
N VAL A 23 -9.04 -2.54 -0.01
CA VAL A 23 -8.21 -1.66 -0.85
C VAL A 23 -7.95 -0.39 -0.07
N ILE A 24 -6.70 0.07 -0.09
CA ILE A 24 -6.21 1.26 0.60
C ILE A 24 -5.74 2.23 -0.47
N GLY A 25 -6.23 3.47 -0.42
CA GLY A 25 -5.81 4.53 -1.33
C GLY A 25 -4.69 5.36 -0.70
N VAL A 26 -3.59 5.56 -1.43
CA VAL A 26 -2.53 6.52 -1.06
C VAL A 26 -2.62 7.70 -2.03
N LYS A 27 -2.92 8.88 -1.50
CA LYS A 27 -3.00 10.11 -2.28
C LYS A 27 -1.78 10.98 -2.00
N VAL A 28 -1.07 11.37 -3.06
CA VAL A 28 0.03 12.34 -2.99
C VAL A 28 -0.28 13.44 -3.99
N GLU A 29 -0.52 14.65 -3.51
CA GLU A 29 -0.98 15.79 -4.32
C GLU A 29 -2.24 15.44 -5.15
N ASN A 30 -2.11 15.39 -6.47
CA ASN A 30 -3.16 15.04 -7.41
C ASN A 30 -3.08 13.59 -7.89
N HIS A 31 -2.13 12.79 -7.39
CA HIS A 31 -1.95 11.39 -7.76
C HIS A 31 -2.58 10.45 -6.73
N ILE A 32 -3.14 9.33 -7.19
CA ILE A 32 -3.68 8.27 -6.32
C ILE A 32 -3.10 6.90 -6.70
N ALA A 33 -2.71 6.13 -5.69
CA ALA A 33 -2.34 4.72 -5.79
C ALA A 33 -3.33 3.86 -5.00
N TYR A 34 -3.59 2.66 -5.47
CA TYR A 34 -4.43 1.67 -4.83
C TYR A 34 -3.59 0.48 -4.42
N LEU A 35 -3.60 0.16 -3.13
CA LEU A 35 -2.80 -0.89 -2.53
C LEU A 35 -3.71 -1.90 -1.81
N ARG A 36 -3.33 -3.17 -1.81
CA ARG A 36 -3.91 -4.18 -0.90
C ARG A 36 -3.13 -4.26 0.41
N PRO A 37 -3.72 -4.77 1.49
CA PRO A 37 -2.96 -5.10 2.70
C PRO A 37 -1.82 -6.09 2.39
N PRO A 38 -0.62 -5.91 2.98
CA PRO A 38 0.44 -6.90 2.89
C PRO A 38 0.05 -8.15 3.68
N ASP A 39 0.53 -9.30 3.21
CA ASP A 39 0.46 -10.55 3.99
C ASP A 39 1.75 -10.77 4.77
N ARG A 40 1.75 -11.76 5.67
CA ARG A 40 2.92 -12.12 6.48
C ARG A 40 4.17 -12.46 5.65
N LYS A 41 4.03 -12.94 4.41
CA LYS A 41 5.17 -13.27 3.53
C LYS A 41 5.82 -12.00 3.00
N ILE A 42 5.01 -11.03 2.58
CA ILE A 42 5.48 -9.72 2.11
C ILE A 42 6.15 -8.97 3.26
N ILE A 43 5.53 -8.95 4.45
CA ILE A 43 6.12 -8.32 5.62
C ILE A 43 7.46 -8.98 5.95
N SER A 44 7.51 -10.32 6.03
CA SER A 44 8.76 -11.04 6.29
C SER A 44 9.84 -10.77 5.24
N TYR A 45 9.46 -10.68 3.96
CA TYR A 45 10.38 -10.34 2.88
C TYR A 45 10.89 -8.90 2.97
N ALA A 46 10.00 -7.94 3.20
CA ALA A 46 10.37 -6.54 3.41
C ALA A 46 11.27 -6.38 4.65
N SER A 47 10.94 -7.04 5.77
CA SER A 47 11.71 -6.97 7.01
C SER A 47 13.14 -7.50 6.88
N GLN A 48 13.43 -8.39 5.93
CA GLN A 48 14.81 -8.80 5.63
C GLN A 48 15.65 -7.63 5.08
N ALA A 49 15.00 -6.66 4.44
CA ALA A 49 15.63 -5.40 4.05
C ALA A 49 15.74 -4.39 5.21
N GLY A 50 15.30 -4.74 6.44
CA GLY A 50 15.01 -3.84 7.56
C GLY A 50 16.15 -2.97 8.12
N LYS A 51 17.35 -3.00 7.52
CA LYS A 51 18.39 -1.99 7.74
C LYS A 51 18.23 -0.75 6.86
N ASP A 52 17.41 -0.85 5.80
CA ASP A 52 17.14 0.21 4.85
C ASP A 52 15.62 0.46 4.78
N PRO A 53 15.12 1.49 5.48
CA PRO A 53 13.70 1.84 5.50
C PRO A 53 13.13 2.17 4.11
N ILE A 54 13.96 2.72 3.21
CA ILE A 54 13.55 3.05 1.84
C ILE A 54 13.27 1.77 1.08
N LYS A 55 14.19 0.80 1.15
CA LYS A 55 14.03 -0.50 0.52
C LYS A 55 12.87 -1.31 1.10
N PHE A 56 12.63 -1.21 2.41
CA PHE A 56 11.45 -1.82 3.05
C PHE A 56 10.15 -1.28 2.44
N ASN A 57 10.03 0.05 2.33
CA ASN A 57 8.88 0.74 1.78
C ASN A 57 8.69 0.46 0.29
N GLU A 58 9.78 0.40 -0.48
CA GLU A 58 9.77 0.04 -1.89
C GLU A 58 9.22 -1.38 -2.11
N ILE A 59 9.69 -2.34 -1.31
CA ILE A 59 9.19 -3.72 -1.35
C ILE A 59 7.70 -3.77 -1.02
N LEU A 60 7.25 -3.06 0.03
CA LEU A 60 5.84 -2.98 0.39
C LEU A 60 5.00 -2.39 -0.75
N LEU A 61 5.40 -1.23 -1.28
CA LEU A 61 4.68 -0.53 -2.34
C LEU A 61 4.51 -1.43 -3.57
N ASN A 62 5.59 -2.04 -4.04
CA ASN A 62 5.58 -2.87 -5.24
C ASN A 62 4.78 -4.15 -5.07
N ASN A 63 4.88 -4.83 -3.92
CA ASN A 63 4.17 -6.10 -3.71
C ASN A 63 2.68 -5.93 -3.38
N CYS A 64 2.30 -4.74 -2.91
CA CYS A 64 0.93 -4.40 -2.54
C CYS A 64 0.20 -3.60 -3.64
N TRP A 65 0.87 -3.23 -4.72
CA TRP A 65 0.30 -2.45 -5.81
C TRP A 65 -0.87 -3.16 -6.50
N LEU A 66 -1.99 -2.45 -6.66
CA LEU A 66 -3.14 -2.91 -7.44
C LEU A 66 -3.30 -2.08 -8.72
N GLY A 67 -3.05 -0.77 -8.63
CA GLY A 67 -3.16 0.16 -9.74
C GLY A 67 -3.04 1.60 -9.28
N GLY A 68 -3.20 2.54 -10.20
CA GLY A 68 -3.15 3.97 -9.92
C GLY A 68 -2.10 4.71 -10.73
N SER A 69 -1.67 5.85 -10.22
CA SER A 69 -0.67 6.67 -10.88
C SER A 69 0.73 6.08 -10.71
N GLU A 70 1.27 5.56 -11.80
CA GLU A 70 2.65 5.05 -11.90
C GLU A 70 3.72 6.04 -11.42
N ALA A 71 3.46 7.35 -11.51
CA ALA A 71 4.37 8.38 -11.01
C ALA A 71 4.73 8.18 -9.52
N ILE A 72 3.84 7.62 -8.70
CA ILE A 72 4.10 7.35 -7.28
C ILE A 72 5.21 6.29 -7.09
N ARG A 73 5.44 5.42 -8.07
CA ARG A 73 6.52 4.41 -8.05
C ARG A 73 7.79 4.86 -8.76
N GLN A 74 7.72 5.89 -9.61
CA GLN A 74 8.79 6.28 -10.53
C GLN A 74 9.43 7.63 -10.16
N ASP A 75 8.68 8.54 -9.55
CA ASP A 75 9.19 9.82 -9.09
C ASP A 75 9.60 9.73 -7.62
N ASP A 76 10.85 10.10 -7.33
CA ASP A 76 11.43 9.99 -5.99
C ASP A 76 10.66 10.84 -4.96
N SER A 77 10.20 12.03 -5.34
CA SER A 77 9.48 12.92 -4.41
C SER A 77 8.10 12.37 -4.06
N LEU A 78 7.39 11.83 -5.06
CA LEU A 78 6.10 11.17 -4.84
C LEU A 78 6.26 9.86 -4.06
N PHE A 79 7.29 9.07 -4.37
CA PHE A 79 7.60 7.83 -3.66
C PHE A 79 7.94 8.08 -2.18
N LEU A 80 8.80 9.06 -1.90
CA LEU A 80 9.18 9.43 -0.53
C LEU A 80 7.98 9.99 0.25
N SER A 81 7.11 10.75 -0.42
CA SER A 81 5.87 11.26 0.16
C SER A 81 4.91 10.11 0.51
N ALA A 82 4.70 9.16 -0.40
CA ALA A 82 3.91 7.96 -0.13
C ALA A 82 4.52 7.11 0.99
N SER A 83 5.86 6.97 1.00
CA SER A 83 6.62 6.21 1.99
C SER A 83 6.40 6.67 3.43
N SER A 84 6.04 7.94 3.63
CA SER A 84 5.71 8.48 4.97
C SER A 84 4.51 7.80 5.63
N VAL A 85 3.61 7.18 4.84
CA VAL A 85 2.38 6.54 5.32
C VAL A 85 2.31 5.03 5.02
N LEU A 86 3.30 4.44 4.32
CA LEU A 86 3.25 3.02 3.92
C LEU A 86 3.30 2.05 5.11
N SER A 87 3.86 2.44 6.25
CA SER A 87 3.86 1.63 7.47
C SER A 87 2.44 1.37 8.01
N GLU A 88 1.51 2.30 7.78
CA GLU A 88 0.09 2.17 8.19
C GLU A 88 -0.68 1.10 7.41
N LEU A 89 -0.11 0.58 6.31
CA LEU A 89 -0.67 -0.55 5.58
C LEU A 89 -0.69 -1.83 6.43
N ILE A 90 0.22 -1.95 7.40
CA ILE A 90 0.30 -3.11 8.29
C ILE A 90 -0.74 -2.95 9.40
N GLN A 91 -1.90 -3.58 9.21
CA GLN A 91 -2.98 -3.55 10.20
C GLN A 91 -2.77 -4.63 11.26
N ILE A 92 -2.15 -4.25 12.38
CA ILE A 92 -2.01 -5.14 13.54
C ILE A 92 -3.33 -5.13 14.31
N LYS A 93 -3.97 -6.29 14.44
CA LYS A 93 -5.15 -6.47 15.30
C LYS A 93 -4.71 -6.90 16.69
N GLU A 94 -5.45 -6.47 17.71
CA GLU A 94 -5.24 -6.92 19.08
C GLU A 94 -5.54 -8.41 19.21
N ALA A 95 -4.73 -9.10 20.01
CA ALA A 95 -4.89 -10.52 20.31
C ALA A 95 -4.74 -10.71 21.83
N GLU A 96 -5.57 -11.58 22.40
CA GLU A 96 -5.57 -11.91 23.82
C GLU A 96 -5.33 -13.42 24.01
N LEU A 97 -4.51 -13.77 25.01
CA LEU A 97 -4.34 -15.15 25.44
C LEU A 97 -5.43 -15.49 26.44
N ILE A 98 -6.26 -16.48 26.11
CA ILE A 98 -7.29 -17.00 27.00
C ILE A 98 -6.91 -18.41 27.46
N ASN A 99 -7.02 -18.66 28.77
CA ASN A 99 -6.91 -20.00 29.36
C ASN A 99 -8.33 -20.54 29.58
N PHE A 100 -8.57 -21.79 29.18
CA PHE A 100 -9.84 -22.50 29.40
C PHE A 100 -9.74 -23.44 30.59
#